data_AF-J8E723-F1
#
_entry.id   AF-J8E723-F1
#
_cell.length_a   1.000
_cell.length_b   1.000
_cell.length_c   1.000
_cell.angle_alpha   90.00
_cell.angle_beta   90.00
_cell.angle_gamma   90.00
#
_symmetry.space_group_name_H-M   'P 1'
#
loop_
_entity.id
_entity.type
_entity.pdbx_description
1 polymer ?
#
loop_
_entity_poly.entity_id
_entity_poly.type
_entity_poly.pdbx_seq_one_letter_code
_entity_poly.pdbx_strand_id
1 'polypeptide(L)'
;MDQAKSIYFRRDLNGFIHSQLMKLDPEEIAHDTWILQLRLAAIAESSPSDNGPYTYLLDEIARLLRKIMNKGFPYLMNSFASMFEFFPDEEINRFIEEQKIGYIGVYNNGEVDWLLQEGTIDDLSNNNDSKLSELNYVKNVGHGFFAHVDKYECESTGEQYALKRLKEEFHENIVYKNRFRREIEILKRLEGHDHIVPLVDHKFDESRNQYYYLMPCATLHLKDYIEKNNNKLDLNDRLNIFEQILSAMVFAHSLEVLHRDLSPNNVLIFDDKVVVSDFGLGKDYENLTKQGYSSVQGYGNINYVAPEQQDKLSAATKSSDVYSLGKLLYFILTGKNPRSSRNSEMYASLIGTATLESPENRYIDAAAFETEYYKYKEFYNTLTTSIDYTVAEFLQSNKTATWKEFHEIVMKAQVNTHLFYDFIDPIVTRLNTIDTIQTYIIDIKHEIIDFIELFAKKLRECYGMTHWPFVAINSFGSFLHRMYTASSDYPQCQKVCLEEMWYIAAAIDQWSVQDLIISIINNNRIPSSIEMNFAINMLEFGKGFTKLDQVNLNQVTSIPIKNAIEKLRK
;
A
#
# COMPACT_ATOMS: atom_id res chain seq x y z
N MET A 1 -5.18 57.96 -12.16
CA MET A 1 -5.94 56.74 -12.49
C MET A 1 -7.25 56.81 -11.73
N ASP A 2 -8.38 56.82 -12.45
CA ASP A 2 -9.69 57.40 -12.09
C ASP A 2 -10.35 56.97 -10.77
N GLN A 3 -10.95 57.94 -10.06
CA GLN A 3 -11.87 57.75 -8.92
C GLN A 3 -13.00 56.75 -9.22
N ALA A 4 -13.47 56.70 -10.47
CA ALA A 4 -14.49 55.75 -10.90
C ALA A 4 -14.05 54.28 -10.75
N LYS A 5 -12.77 53.96 -11.04
CA LYS A 5 -12.25 52.59 -10.86
C LYS A 5 -12.18 52.18 -9.39
N SER A 6 -11.86 53.12 -8.49
CA SER A 6 -11.87 52.88 -7.04
C SER A 6 -13.28 52.61 -6.50
N ILE A 7 -14.29 53.34 -6.99
CA ILE A 7 -15.69 53.14 -6.56
C ILE A 7 -16.23 51.77 -7.02
N TYR A 8 -15.95 51.38 -8.26
CA TYR A 8 -16.34 50.05 -8.78
C TYR A 8 -15.64 48.92 -8.04
N PHE A 9 -14.33 49.06 -7.82
CA PHE A 9 -13.53 48.12 -7.03
C PHE A 9 -14.07 47.94 -5.59
N ARG A 10 -14.44 49.04 -4.91
CA ARG A 10 -15.04 48.98 -3.56
C ARG A 10 -16.36 48.21 -3.55
N ARG A 11 -17.18 48.39 -4.58
CA ARG A 11 -18.48 47.71 -4.68
C ARG A 11 -18.31 46.20 -4.92
N ASP A 12 -17.32 45.83 -5.73
CA ASP A 12 -17.01 44.43 -6.04
C ASP A 12 -16.33 43.72 -4.86
N LEU A 13 -15.42 44.39 -4.14
CA LEU A 13 -14.82 43.86 -2.91
C LEU A 13 -15.88 43.66 -1.82
N ASN A 14 -16.80 44.61 -1.66
CA ASN A 14 -17.89 44.49 -0.68
C ASN A 14 -18.83 43.33 -1.04
N GLY A 15 -19.25 43.22 -2.30
CA GLY A 15 -20.07 42.12 -2.78
C GLY A 15 -19.38 40.76 -2.64
N PHE A 16 -18.07 40.70 -2.90
CA PHE A 16 -17.27 39.50 -2.75
C PHE A 16 -17.16 39.06 -1.29
N ILE A 17 -16.75 39.97 -0.39
CA ILE A 17 -16.64 39.70 1.05
C ILE A 17 -18.00 39.21 1.56
N HIS A 18 -19.10 39.91 1.24
CA HIS A 18 -20.44 39.48 1.64
C HIS A 18 -20.79 38.07 1.11
N SER A 19 -20.43 37.75 -0.14
CA SER A 19 -20.69 36.43 -0.73
C SER A 19 -19.87 35.29 -0.12
N GLN A 20 -18.63 35.53 0.29
CA GLN A 20 -17.80 34.51 0.95
C GLN A 20 -18.24 34.34 2.40
N LEU A 21 -18.66 35.42 3.07
CA LEU A 21 -19.19 35.38 4.43
C LEU A 21 -20.50 34.59 4.53
N MET A 22 -21.39 34.71 3.53
CA MET A 22 -22.65 33.95 3.47
C MET A 22 -22.48 32.45 3.19
N LYS A 23 -21.27 31.98 2.86
CA LYS A 23 -20.97 30.55 2.67
C LYS A 23 -20.55 29.85 3.97
N LEU A 24 -20.32 30.60 5.04
CA LEU A 24 -19.91 30.05 6.33
C LEU A 24 -21.16 29.77 7.18
N ASP A 25 -21.24 28.57 7.77
CA ASP A 25 -22.40 28.12 8.54
C ASP A 25 -22.54 28.94 9.84
N PRO A 26 -23.67 29.65 10.08
CA PRO A 26 -23.86 30.48 11.27
C PRO A 26 -23.74 29.72 12.60
N GLU A 27 -24.02 28.41 12.62
CA GLU A 27 -23.92 27.59 13.83
C GLU A 27 -22.47 27.18 14.17
N GLU A 28 -21.52 27.27 13.22
CA GLU A 28 -20.10 26.96 13.41
C GLU A 28 -19.22 28.18 13.75
N ILE A 29 -19.77 29.40 13.66
CA ILE A 29 -19.01 30.64 13.85
C ILE A 29 -19.09 31.11 15.31
N ALA A 30 -17.97 31.05 16.04
CA ALA A 30 -17.87 31.62 17.39
C ALA A 30 -18.24 33.12 17.41
N HIS A 31 -18.91 33.59 18.48
CA HIS A 31 -19.38 34.97 18.65
C HIS A 31 -18.32 36.05 18.32
N ASP A 32 -17.05 35.79 18.66
CA ASP A 32 -15.95 36.71 18.38
C ASP A 32 -15.63 36.86 16.89
N THR A 33 -15.84 35.81 16.10
CA THR A 33 -15.63 35.81 14.64
C THR A 33 -16.73 36.63 13.95
N TRP A 34 -17.98 36.51 14.40
CA TRP A 34 -19.10 37.33 13.93
C TRP A 34 -18.91 38.83 14.24
N ILE A 35 -18.46 39.16 15.46
CA ILE A 35 -18.15 40.55 15.85
C ILE A 35 -16.98 41.11 15.03
N LEU A 36 -15.98 40.28 14.71
CA LEU A 36 -14.88 40.64 13.83
C LEU A 36 -15.36 40.98 12.42
N GLN A 37 -16.27 40.17 11.88
CA GLN A 37 -16.85 40.34 10.55
C GLN A 37 -17.68 41.63 10.44
N LEU A 38 -18.53 41.91 11.45
CA LEU A 38 -19.29 43.16 11.51
C LEU A 38 -18.40 44.41 11.59
N ARG A 39 -17.26 44.32 12.29
CA ARG A 39 -16.29 45.42 12.34
C ARG A 39 -15.58 45.63 11.00
N LEU A 40 -15.17 44.56 10.31
CA LEU A 40 -14.59 44.64 8.97
C LEU A 40 -15.54 45.28 7.96
N ALA A 41 -16.83 44.90 8.00
CA ALA A 41 -17.86 45.52 7.18
C ALA A 41 -18.07 47.01 7.53
N ALA A 42 -18.12 47.36 8.82
CA ALA A 42 -18.28 48.75 9.26
C ALA A 42 -17.08 49.65 8.92
N ILE A 43 -15.85 49.11 8.96
CA ILE A 43 -14.62 49.84 8.56
C ILE A 43 -14.62 50.08 7.04
N ALA A 44 -15.10 49.12 6.26
CA ALA A 44 -15.28 49.27 4.82
C ALA A 44 -16.35 50.34 4.48
N GLU A 45 -17.42 50.44 5.28
CA GLU A 45 -18.49 51.45 5.14
C GLU A 45 -18.08 52.86 5.59
N SER A 46 -17.12 53.01 6.52
CA SER A 46 -16.81 54.30 7.19
C SER A 46 -15.52 55.00 6.73
N SER A 47 -14.91 54.53 5.63
CA SER A 47 -13.64 55.09 5.15
C SER A 47 -13.80 56.54 4.63
N PRO A 48 -12.97 57.52 5.06
CA PRO A 48 -13.15 58.93 4.74
C PRO A 48 -13.06 59.25 3.25
N SER A 49 -13.79 60.27 2.82
CA SER A 49 -13.97 60.69 1.43
C SER A 49 -12.74 61.30 0.74
N ASP A 50 -11.57 61.34 1.37
CA ASP A 50 -10.38 62.00 0.81
C ASP A 50 -9.17 61.07 0.74
N ASN A 51 -8.35 61.28 -0.30
CA ASN A 51 -7.20 60.51 -0.79
C ASN A 51 -6.15 60.06 0.27
N GLY A 52 -6.53 59.22 1.23
CA GLY A 52 -5.62 58.51 2.14
C GLY A 52 -5.30 57.09 1.65
N PRO A 53 -4.09 56.54 1.93
CA PRO A 53 -3.73 55.20 1.50
C PRO A 53 -4.57 54.14 2.23
N TYR A 54 -4.75 52.98 1.59
CA TYR A 54 -5.43 51.78 2.12
C TYR A 54 -4.85 51.24 3.44
N THR A 55 -3.82 51.89 3.99
CA THR A 55 -3.06 51.53 5.18
C THR A 55 -3.90 51.42 6.44
N TYR A 56 -4.91 52.28 6.65
CA TYR A 56 -5.76 52.18 7.84
C TYR A 56 -6.62 50.89 7.85
N LEU A 57 -7.14 50.52 6.68
CA LEU A 57 -7.92 49.28 6.51
C LEU A 57 -7.02 48.05 6.70
N LEU A 58 -5.83 48.09 6.12
CA LEU A 58 -4.83 47.04 6.23
C LEU A 58 -4.34 46.86 7.68
N ASP A 59 -4.08 47.94 8.41
CA ASP A 59 -3.67 47.89 9.83
C ASP A 59 -4.73 47.23 10.73
N GLU A 60 -6.00 47.53 10.49
CA GLU A 60 -7.09 46.94 11.27
C GLU A 60 -7.31 45.47 10.87
N ILE A 61 -7.12 45.11 9.59
CA ILE A 61 -7.04 43.70 9.14
C ILE A 61 -5.89 42.95 9.84
N ALA A 62 -4.70 43.55 9.94
CA ALA A 62 -3.55 42.97 10.67
C ALA A 62 -3.85 42.77 12.16
N ARG A 63 -4.54 43.73 12.79
CA ARG A 63 -4.94 43.63 14.20
C ARG A 63 -5.89 42.45 14.44
N LEU A 64 -6.82 42.24 13.51
CA LEU A 64 -7.77 41.15 13.56
C LEU A 64 -7.12 39.79 13.27
N LEU A 65 -6.21 39.71 12.29
CA LEU A 65 -5.38 38.52 12.01
C LEU A 65 -4.62 38.05 13.25
N ARG A 66 -3.93 38.96 13.94
CA ARG A 66 -3.21 38.64 15.19
C ARG A 66 -4.13 38.03 16.25
N LYS A 67 -5.37 38.51 16.33
CA LYS A 67 -6.36 38.01 17.30
C LYS A 67 -6.91 36.63 16.93
N ILE A 68 -7.06 36.34 15.63
CA ILE A 68 -7.50 35.03 15.11
C ILE A 68 -6.39 33.98 15.27
N MET A 69 -5.15 34.31 14.89
CA MET A 69 -4.00 33.40 15.02
C MET A 69 -3.74 32.99 16.47
N ASN A 70 -3.81 33.94 17.41
CA ASN A 70 -3.67 33.64 18.84
C ASN A 70 -4.78 32.73 19.40
N LYS A 71 -5.92 32.61 18.72
CA LYS A 71 -7.01 31.73 19.11
C LYS A 71 -7.05 30.40 18.33
N GLY A 72 -6.15 30.20 17.36
CA GLY A 72 -5.96 28.91 16.69
C GLY A 72 -7.08 28.51 15.72
N PHE A 73 -7.59 29.44 14.90
CA PHE A 73 -8.65 29.16 13.91
C PHE A 73 -8.12 29.14 12.45
N PRO A 74 -7.54 28.03 11.97
CA PRO A 74 -6.89 27.97 10.65
C PRO A 74 -7.86 28.05 9.46
N TYR A 75 -9.13 27.67 9.64
CA TYR A 75 -10.13 27.68 8.56
C TYR A 75 -10.50 29.10 8.08
N LEU A 76 -10.32 30.12 8.92
CA LEU A 76 -10.52 31.53 8.53
C LEU A 76 -9.38 32.07 7.65
N MET A 77 -8.21 31.42 7.65
CA MET A 77 -7.03 31.90 6.90
C MET A 77 -7.25 31.84 5.39
N ASN A 78 -7.99 30.85 4.89
CA ASN A 78 -8.33 30.72 3.46
C ASN A 78 -9.36 31.75 3.00
N SER A 79 -10.32 32.13 3.84
CA SER A 79 -11.25 33.23 3.53
C SER A 79 -10.52 34.58 3.51
N PHE A 80 -9.57 34.80 4.42
CA PHE A 80 -8.73 36.02 4.43
C PHE A 80 -7.77 36.08 3.24
N ALA A 81 -7.18 34.95 2.87
CA ALA A 81 -6.33 34.81 1.69
C ALA A 81 -6.98 35.40 0.43
N SER A 82 -8.25 35.05 0.19
CA SER A 82 -9.02 35.56 -0.95
C SER A 82 -9.32 37.07 -0.92
N MET A 83 -9.24 37.73 0.25
CA MET A 83 -9.41 39.19 0.33
C MET A 83 -8.21 39.95 -0.22
N PHE A 84 -7.02 39.34 -0.21
CA PHE A 84 -5.80 39.96 -0.70
C PHE A 84 -5.76 40.05 -2.24
N GLU A 85 -6.52 39.23 -2.97
CA GLU A 85 -6.65 39.28 -4.45
C GLU A 85 -7.06 40.64 -5.00
N PHE A 86 -7.69 41.46 -4.17
CA PHE A 86 -8.22 42.75 -4.56
C PHE A 86 -7.19 43.87 -4.38
N PHE A 87 -6.17 43.69 -3.54
CA PHE A 87 -5.15 44.73 -3.35
C PHE A 87 -4.02 44.60 -4.39
N PRO A 88 -3.41 45.70 -4.85
CA PRO A 88 -2.23 45.61 -5.70
C PRO A 88 -1.07 44.95 -4.94
N ASP A 89 -0.32 44.08 -5.61
CA ASP A 89 0.79 43.30 -5.03
C ASP A 89 1.80 44.19 -4.27
N GLU A 90 2.12 45.37 -4.81
CA GLU A 90 3.03 46.33 -4.17
C GLU A 90 2.52 46.83 -2.81
N GLU A 91 1.20 46.97 -2.63
CA GLU A 91 0.63 47.42 -1.36
C GLU A 91 0.53 46.30 -0.34
N ILE A 92 0.28 45.07 -0.80
CA ILE A 92 0.30 43.86 0.03
C ILE A 92 1.72 43.61 0.53
N ASN A 93 2.71 43.68 -0.36
CA ASN A 93 4.11 43.47 -0.02
C ASN A 93 4.61 44.52 0.98
N ARG A 94 4.29 45.80 0.77
CA ARG A 94 4.59 46.87 1.74
C ARG A 94 3.91 46.65 3.09
N PHE A 95 2.64 46.24 3.09
CA PHE A 95 1.90 45.94 4.32
C PHE A 95 2.51 44.76 5.10
N ILE A 96 2.90 43.70 4.39
CA ILE A 96 3.58 42.54 4.97
C ILE A 96 4.92 42.95 5.58
N GLU A 97 5.72 43.75 4.88
CA GLU A 97 7.01 44.25 5.36
C GLU A 97 6.87 45.12 6.62
N GLU A 98 5.84 45.97 6.70
CA GLU A 98 5.65 46.90 7.82
C GLU A 98 5.13 46.24 9.10
N GLN A 99 4.31 45.19 9.01
CA GLN A 99 3.57 44.68 10.16
C GLN A 99 4.28 43.62 11.02
N LYS A 100 5.44 43.10 10.57
CA LYS A 100 6.26 42.09 11.29
C LYS A 100 5.44 40.94 11.89
N ILE A 101 4.42 40.49 11.17
CA ILE A 101 3.64 39.32 11.56
C ILE A 101 4.46 38.13 11.07
N GLY A 102 4.83 37.20 11.96
CA GLY A 102 5.86 36.17 11.71
C GLY A 102 5.61 35.19 10.56
N TYR A 103 4.56 35.38 9.75
CA TYR A 103 4.25 34.65 8.55
C TYR A 103 3.91 35.61 7.39
N ILE A 104 4.62 35.49 6.26
CA ILE A 104 4.37 36.13 4.97
C ILE A 104 3.39 35.25 4.18
N GLY A 105 2.17 35.73 3.93
CA GLY A 105 1.26 35.05 2.99
C GLY A 105 1.61 35.41 1.55
N VAL A 106 2.03 34.44 0.73
CA VAL A 106 2.28 34.59 -0.71
C VAL A 106 1.10 34.01 -1.46
N TYR A 107 0.39 34.86 -2.21
CA TYR A 107 -0.75 34.45 -3.01
C TYR A 107 -0.27 33.90 -4.36
N ASN A 108 -0.65 32.66 -4.68
CA ASN A 108 -0.37 32.00 -5.96
C ASN A 108 -1.63 31.28 -6.46
N ASN A 109 -2.19 31.72 -7.61
CA ASN A 109 -3.26 31.01 -8.34
C ASN A 109 -4.47 30.54 -7.50
N GLY A 110 -4.99 31.34 -6.57
CA GLY A 110 -6.15 30.96 -5.75
C GLY A 110 -5.83 30.50 -4.33
N GLU A 111 -4.56 30.26 -4.01
CA GLU A 111 -4.12 29.78 -2.69
C GLU A 111 -3.08 30.73 -2.07
N VAL A 112 -3.08 30.85 -0.74
CA VAL A 112 -2.09 31.64 0.00
C VAL A 112 -1.18 30.72 0.81
N ASP A 113 0.08 30.74 0.43
CA ASP A 113 1.17 30.05 1.10
C ASP A 113 1.71 30.93 2.23
N TRP A 114 1.58 30.48 3.48
CA TRP A 114 2.13 31.18 4.63
C TRP A 114 3.59 30.76 4.88
N LEU A 115 4.53 31.68 4.72
CA LEU A 115 5.98 31.51 4.86
C LEU A 115 6.48 32.15 6.16
N LEU A 116 7.32 31.48 6.95
CA LEU A 116 7.94 32.09 8.14
C LEU A 116 8.98 33.16 7.75
N GLN A 117 9.05 34.31 8.46
CA GLN A 117 10.04 35.37 8.19
C GLN A 117 11.33 35.20 9.02
N GLU A 118 12.49 35.48 8.41
CA GLU A 118 13.84 35.40 9.03
C GLU A 118 13.98 36.25 10.32
N GLY A 119 14.76 35.74 11.30
CA GLY A 119 15.05 36.43 12.56
C GLY A 119 14.04 36.22 13.70
N THR A 120 13.16 35.22 13.59
CA THR A 120 12.23 34.82 14.66
C THR A 120 12.88 33.84 15.64
N ILE A 121 12.22 33.55 16.77
CA ILE A 121 12.79 32.80 17.90
C ILE A 121 13.32 31.40 17.51
N ASP A 122 12.77 30.78 16.46
CA ASP A 122 13.23 29.49 15.94
C ASP A 122 14.54 29.59 15.12
N ASP A 123 14.94 30.79 14.69
CA ASP A 123 16.16 31.05 13.93
C ASP A 123 17.40 31.17 14.83
N LEU A 124 17.20 31.41 16.14
CA LEU A 124 18.27 31.68 17.10
C LEU A 124 18.85 30.42 17.80
N SER A 125 18.31 29.22 17.54
CA SER A 125 18.86 27.96 18.09
C SER A 125 19.97 27.34 17.23
N ASN A 126 20.31 27.90 16.06
CA ASN A 126 21.19 27.27 15.07
C ASN A 126 22.65 27.78 15.04
N ASN A 127 23.25 28.12 16.18
CA ASN A 127 24.68 28.50 16.24
C ASN A 127 25.49 27.63 17.20
N ASN A 128 26.17 26.60 16.66
CA ASN A 128 27.64 26.39 16.68
C ASN A 128 28.14 24.93 16.81
N ASP A 129 27.30 23.95 17.10
CA ASP A 129 27.73 22.53 17.14
C ASP A 129 26.90 21.69 16.16
N SER A 130 27.19 21.81 14.86
CA SER A 130 26.61 20.92 13.85
C SER A 130 27.33 19.57 13.91
N LYS A 131 26.57 18.49 14.11
CA LYS A 131 27.08 17.11 14.15
C LYS A 131 27.92 16.78 12.92
N LEU A 132 27.58 17.35 11.77
CA LEU A 132 28.31 17.17 10.51
C LEU A 132 29.81 17.57 10.61
N SER A 133 30.15 18.55 11.44
CA SER A 133 31.53 19.02 11.61
C SER A 133 32.45 17.99 12.29
N GLU A 134 31.88 17.00 12.98
CA GLU A 134 32.58 15.91 13.66
C GLU A 134 32.81 14.69 12.76
N LEU A 135 32.33 14.73 11.51
CA LEU A 135 32.27 13.56 10.63
C LEU A 135 33.23 13.66 9.45
N ASN A 136 33.85 12.52 9.12
CA ASN A 136 34.71 12.39 7.96
C ASN A 136 33.93 11.81 6.77
N TYR A 137 34.12 12.40 5.59
CA TYR A 137 33.55 11.87 4.35
C TYR A 137 34.17 10.51 4.02
N VAL A 138 33.33 9.53 3.63
CA VAL A 138 33.76 8.18 3.25
C VAL A 138 33.63 7.98 1.75
N LYS A 139 32.40 8.04 1.22
CA LYS A 139 32.09 7.80 -0.20
C LYS A 139 30.70 8.30 -0.56
N ASN A 140 30.46 8.50 -1.85
CA ASN A 140 29.10 8.66 -2.37
C ASN A 140 28.35 7.32 -2.29
N VAL A 141 27.09 7.35 -1.88
CA VAL A 141 26.23 6.14 -1.74
C VAL A 141 24.96 6.20 -2.59
N GLY A 142 24.57 7.36 -3.10
CA GLY A 142 23.40 7.46 -3.95
C GLY A 142 23.31 8.76 -4.75
N HIS A 143 22.74 8.64 -5.95
CA HIS A 143 22.30 9.75 -6.78
C HIS A 143 20.78 9.70 -6.89
N GLY A 144 20.09 10.62 -6.24
CA GLY A 144 18.70 10.93 -6.55
C GLY A 144 18.60 11.92 -7.72
N PHE A 145 17.38 12.26 -8.12
CA PHE A 145 17.15 13.22 -9.19
C PHE A 145 17.66 14.61 -8.82
N PHE A 146 17.19 15.18 -7.70
CA PHE A 146 17.55 16.53 -7.25
C PHE A 146 18.52 16.58 -6.08
N ALA A 147 18.83 15.43 -5.46
CA ALA A 147 19.72 15.33 -4.32
C ALA A 147 20.77 14.23 -4.53
N HIS A 148 21.91 14.37 -3.87
CA HIS A 148 22.91 13.30 -3.75
C HIS A 148 23.07 12.91 -2.28
N VAL A 149 23.42 11.64 -2.05
CA VAL A 149 23.60 11.07 -0.71
C VAL A 149 25.04 10.60 -0.57
N ASP A 150 25.72 11.12 0.44
CA ASP A 150 27.09 10.77 0.79
C ASP A 150 27.16 10.10 2.14
N LYS A 151 28.04 9.12 2.27
CA LYS A 151 28.33 8.44 3.53
C LYS A 151 29.46 9.15 4.25
N TYR A 152 29.22 9.34 5.54
CA TYR A 152 30.13 9.92 6.51
C TYR A 152 30.33 8.96 7.69
N GLU A 153 31.42 9.14 8.43
CA GLU A 153 31.74 8.32 9.60
C GLU A 153 32.31 9.19 10.71
N CYS A 154 31.88 8.94 11.95
CA CYS A 154 32.45 9.56 13.13
C CYS A 154 33.70 8.78 13.55
N GLU A 155 34.87 9.40 13.49
CA GLU A 155 36.14 8.71 13.76
C GLU A 155 36.25 8.20 15.21
N SER A 156 35.63 8.89 16.17
CA SER A 156 35.69 8.52 17.58
C SER A 156 34.78 7.36 17.95
N THR A 157 33.62 7.21 17.29
CA THR A 157 32.63 6.17 17.60
C THR A 157 32.55 5.06 16.55
N GLY A 158 33.05 5.30 15.34
CA GLY A 158 32.86 4.41 14.18
C GLY A 158 31.44 4.43 13.61
N GLU A 159 30.55 5.27 14.13
CA GLU A 159 29.17 5.37 13.67
C GLU A 159 29.09 5.99 12.28
N GLN A 160 28.20 5.45 11.45
CA GLN A 160 28.07 5.83 10.05
C GLN A 160 26.79 6.63 9.82
N TYR A 161 26.92 7.69 9.04
CA TYR A 161 25.86 8.64 8.74
C TYR A 161 25.71 8.82 7.23
N ALA A 162 24.50 9.14 6.79
CA ALA A 162 24.17 9.52 5.43
C ALA A 162 23.79 11.01 5.40
N LEU A 163 24.48 11.79 4.58
CA LEU A 163 24.22 13.20 4.35
C LEU A 163 23.52 13.35 3.00
N LYS A 164 22.25 13.77 3.00
CA LYS A 164 21.53 14.10 1.77
C LYS A 164 21.62 15.59 1.53
N ARG A 165 22.02 15.98 0.31
CA ARG A 165 22.22 17.38 -0.09
C ARG A 165 21.48 17.70 -1.38
N LEU A 166 20.89 18.89 -1.46
CA LEU A 166 20.35 19.41 -2.72
C LEU A 166 21.52 19.68 -3.67
N LYS A 167 21.44 19.16 -4.91
CA LYS A 167 22.49 19.39 -5.92
C LYS A 167 22.55 20.88 -6.27
N GLU A 168 23.76 21.36 -6.53
CA GLU A 168 24.06 22.78 -6.83
C GLU A 168 23.23 23.31 -8.01
N GLU A 169 23.01 22.49 -9.04
CA GLU A 169 22.17 22.81 -10.21
C GLU A 169 20.71 23.16 -9.88
N PHE A 170 20.22 22.79 -8.68
CA PHE A 170 18.87 23.08 -8.21
C PHE A 170 18.80 24.20 -7.16
N HIS A 171 19.93 24.82 -6.77
CA HIS A 171 19.94 25.88 -5.75
C HIS A 171 19.14 27.12 -6.16
N GLU A 172 19.14 27.46 -7.45
CA GLU A 172 18.34 28.56 -8.01
C GLU A 172 16.90 28.16 -8.33
N ASN A 173 16.55 26.87 -8.22
CA ASN A 173 15.22 26.38 -8.56
C ASN A 173 14.33 26.35 -7.32
N ILE A 174 13.45 27.35 -7.22
CA ILE A 174 12.52 27.51 -6.09
C ILE A 174 11.66 26.28 -5.82
N VAL A 175 11.28 25.53 -6.87
CA VAL A 175 10.44 24.33 -6.73
C VAL A 175 11.20 23.22 -6.00
N TYR A 176 12.46 22.95 -6.39
CA TYR A 176 13.26 21.90 -5.74
C TYR A 176 13.78 22.31 -4.36
N LYS A 177 14.10 23.60 -4.15
CA LYS A 177 14.36 24.15 -2.82
C LYS A 177 13.19 23.91 -1.87
N ASN A 178 11.98 24.26 -2.29
CA ASN A 178 10.79 24.09 -1.47
C ASN A 178 10.45 22.61 -1.24
N ARG A 179 10.69 21.72 -2.22
CA ARG A 179 10.57 20.27 -2.02
C ARG A 179 11.53 19.77 -0.95
N PHE A 180 12.80 20.19 -1.00
CA PHE A 180 13.81 19.79 -0.01
C PHE A 180 13.51 20.36 1.38
N ARG A 181 13.08 21.62 1.49
CA ARG A 181 12.61 22.22 2.75
C ARG A 181 11.46 21.42 3.34
N ARG A 182 10.45 21.11 2.51
CA ARG A 182 9.27 20.35 2.94
C ARG A 182 9.63 18.95 3.45
N GLU A 183 10.61 18.30 2.84
CA GLU A 183 11.12 17.01 3.32
C GLU A 183 11.66 17.11 4.75
N ILE A 184 12.50 18.11 5.03
CA ILE A 184 13.03 18.37 6.38
C ILE A 184 11.89 18.64 7.37
N GLU A 185 10.94 19.51 7.02
CA GLU A 185 9.81 19.84 7.90
C GLU A 185 8.89 18.64 8.17
N ILE A 186 8.72 17.75 7.20
CA ILE A 186 8.00 16.50 7.41
C ILE A 186 8.78 15.58 8.37
N LEU A 187 10.09 15.43 8.19
CA LEU A 187 10.90 14.62 9.09
C LEU A 187 10.87 15.13 10.54
N LYS A 188 10.90 16.46 10.75
CA LYS A 188 10.71 17.07 12.08
C LYS A 188 9.35 16.69 12.69
N ARG A 189 8.28 16.74 11.90
CA ARG A 189 6.93 16.36 12.38
C ARG A 189 6.83 14.88 12.73
N LEU A 190 7.58 14.03 12.05
CA LEU A 190 7.59 12.59 12.26
C LEU A 190 8.64 12.13 13.29
N GLU A 191 9.35 13.07 13.91
CA GLU A 191 10.40 12.77 14.88
C GLU A 191 9.84 12.04 16.11
N GLY A 192 10.63 11.09 16.62
CA GLY A 192 10.28 10.31 17.81
C GLY A 192 9.66 8.93 17.55
N HIS A 193 9.36 8.56 16.29
CA HIS A 193 8.92 7.21 15.97
C HIS A 193 10.08 6.28 15.61
N ASP A 194 10.10 5.09 16.23
CA ASP A 194 11.22 4.15 16.07
C ASP A 194 11.47 3.69 14.63
N HIS A 195 10.41 3.57 13.83
CA HIS A 195 10.46 3.02 12.47
C HIS A 195 10.39 4.10 11.37
N ILE A 196 10.69 5.36 11.69
CA ILE A 196 10.84 6.47 10.73
C ILE A 196 12.27 6.97 10.80
N VAL A 197 12.86 7.31 9.65
CA VAL A 197 14.25 7.75 9.58
C VAL A 197 14.47 9.00 10.45
N PRO A 198 15.40 8.97 11.41
CA PRO A 198 15.61 10.08 12.31
C PRO A 198 16.38 11.20 11.62
N LEU A 199 16.04 12.44 11.99
CA LEU A 199 16.71 13.65 11.57
C LEU A 199 17.80 14.01 12.59
N VAL A 200 19.06 13.65 12.31
CA VAL A 200 20.17 13.85 13.26
C VAL A 200 20.63 15.30 13.29
N ASP A 201 20.75 15.89 12.11
CA ASP A 201 21.18 17.28 11.92
C ASP A 201 20.59 17.77 10.59
N HIS A 202 20.39 19.08 10.44
CA HIS A 202 19.91 19.64 9.19
C HIS A 202 20.31 21.10 9.05
N LYS A 203 20.39 21.55 7.81
CA LYS A 203 20.57 22.96 7.49
C LYS A 203 19.80 23.33 6.23
N PHE A 204 19.08 24.43 6.33
CA PHE A 204 18.42 25.07 5.21
C PHE A 204 18.71 26.57 5.27
N ASP A 205 19.82 26.98 4.68
CA ASP A 205 20.33 28.36 4.71
C ASP A 205 20.48 28.87 3.28
N GLU A 206 19.53 29.71 2.85
CA GLU A 206 19.52 30.28 1.50
C GLU A 206 20.68 31.28 1.29
N SER A 207 21.06 32.02 2.33
CA SER A 207 22.13 33.02 2.25
C SER A 207 23.51 32.41 1.97
N ARG A 208 23.73 31.17 2.43
CA ARG A 208 24.98 30.44 2.27
C ARG A 208 24.89 29.28 1.27
N ASN A 209 23.74 29.09 0.62
CA ASN A 209 23.46 27.96 -0.26
C ASN A 209 23.75 26.60 0.42
N GLN A 210 23.34 26.45 1.68
CA GLN A 210 23.54 25.21 2.45
C GLN A 210 22.19 24.52 2.66
N TYR A 211 21.98 23.42 1.93
CA TYR A 211 20.75 22.62 1.97
C TYR A 211 21.11 21.16 2.20
N TYR A 212 21.01 20.70 3.45
CA TYR A 212 21.30 19.31 3.78
C TYR A 212 20.49 18.82 4.98
N TYR A 213 20.41 17.49 5.09
CA TYR A 213 20.11 16.85 6.35
C TYR A 213 20.92 15.56 6.51
N LEU A 214 21.14 15.20 7.77
CA LEU A 214 21.95 14.08 8.22
C LEU A 214 21.04 13.05 8.88
N MET A 215 21.26 11.79 8.56
CA MET A 215 20.56 10.63 9.15
C MET A 215 21.55 9.49 9.38
N PRO A 216 21.23 8.48 10.20
CA PRO A 216 22.04 7.27 10.33
C PRO A 216 22.15 6.55 8.97
N CYS A 217 23.32 5.98 8.69
CA CYS A 217 23.55 5.24 7.44
C CYS A 217 23.00 3.81 7.57
N ALA A 218 21.99 3.47 6.78
CA ALA A 218 21.45 2.12 6.73
C ALA A 218 22.45 1.12 6.12
N THR A 219 22.26 -0.16 6.46
CA THR A 219 23.06 -1.27 5.93
C THR A 219 22.62 -1.62 4.51
N LEU A 220 21.30 -1.70 4.27
CA LEU A 220 20.69 -2.06 2.99
C LEU A 220 19.32 -1.39 2.80
N HIS A 221 18.84 -1.34 1.57
CA HIS A 221 17.41 -1.15 1.30
C HIS A 221 16.66 -2.49 1.49
N LEU A 222 15.38 -2.42 1.82
CA LEU A 222 14.52 -3.59 1.98
C LEU A 222 14.51 -4.47 0.72
N LYS A 223 14.50 -3.84 -0.47
CA LYS A 223 14.59 -4.55 -1.74
C LYS A 223 15.78 -5.52 -1.78
N ASP A 224 16.98 -5.01 -1.51
CA ASP A 224 18.22 -5.78 -1.57
C ASP A 224 18.30 -6.81 -0.44
N TYR A 225 17.77 -6.46 0.74
CA TYR A 225 17.69 -7.37 1.87
C TYR A 225 16.83 -8.61 1.55
N ILE A 226 15.62 -8.41 1.00
CA ILE A 226 14.73 -9.52 0.64
C ILE A 226 15.31 -10.30 -0.53
N GLU A 227 15.81 -9.66 -1.59
CA GLU A 227 16.43 -10.36 -2.72
C GLU A 227 17.59 -11.26 -2.29
N LYS A 228 18.41 -10.82 -1.32
CA LYS A 228 19.54 -11.58 -0.79
C LYS A 228 19.13 -12.70 0.17
N ASN A 229 18.08 -12.50 0.96
CA ASN A 229 17.71 -13.41 2.05
C ASN A 229 16.39 -14.17 1.83
N ASN A 230 15.75 -14.08 0.65
CA ASN A 230 14.40 -14.61 0.43
C ASN A 230 14.23 -16.08 0.84
N ASN A 231 15.22 -16.94 0.56
CA ASN A 231 15.12 -18.37 0.89
C ASN A 231 15.38 -18.69 2.38
N LYS A 232 15.78 -17.69 3.18
CA LYS A 232 16.11 -17.82 4.60
C LYS A 232 15.05 -17.19 5.52
N LEU A 233 14.31 -16.21 5.02
CA LEU A 233 13.27 -15.52 5.77
C LEU A 233 12.04 -16.40 5.88
N ASP A 234 11.72 -16.79 7.11
CA ASP A 234 10.47 -17.47 7.41
C ASP A 234 9.29 -16.49 7.41
N LEU A 235 8.10 -16.98 7.73
CA LEU A 235 6.93 -16.13 7.74
C LEU A 235 6.95 -15.08 8.87
N ASN A 236 7.40 -15.45 10.05
CA ASN A 236 7.43 -14.54 11.19
C ASN A 236 8.41 -13.39 10.95
N ASP A 237 9.56 -13.68 10.34
CA ASP A 237 10.53 -12.66 9.92
C ASP A 237 9.87 -11.64 8.97
N ARG A 238 9.12 -12.12 7.98
CA ARG A 238 8.43 -11.30 6.98
C ARG A 238 7.33 -10.45 7.60
N LEU A 239 6.51 -11.03 8.48
CA LEU A 239 5.45 -10.29 9.16
C LEU A 239 6.03 -9.24 10.10
N ASN A 240 7.10 -9.57 10.83
CA ASN A 240 7.79 -8.62 11.71
C ASN A 240 8.38 -7.42 10.92
N ILE A 241 8.95 -7.66 9.74
CA ILE A 241 9.40 -6.58 8.84
C ILE A 241 8.21 -5.67 8.46
N PHE A 242 7.09 -6.28 8.07
CA PHE A 242 5.91 -5.53 7.64
C PHE A 242 5.27 -4.73 8.77
N GLU A 243 5.19 -5.30 9.98
CA GLU A 243 4.60 -4.64 11.16
C GLU A 243 5.36 -3.38 11.57
N GLN A 244 6.68 -3.38 11.45
CA GLN A 244 7.50 -2.19 11.67
C GLN A 244 7.17 -1.07 10.67
N ILE A 245 6.99 -1.42 9.39
CA ILE A 245 6.60 -0.47 8.33
C ILE A 245 5.18 0.06 8.55
N LEU A 246 4.26 -0.85 8.89
CA LEU A 246 2.86 -0.53 9.12
C LEU A 246 2.71 0.44 10.31
N SER A 247 3.43 0.18 11.40
CA SER A 247 3.49 1.05 12.58
C SER A 247 3.92 2.47 12.22
N ALA A 248 4.99 2.63 11.42
CA ALA A 248 5.43 3.93 10.92
C ALA A 248 4.36 4.66 10.10
N MET A 249 3.65 3.94 9.22
CA MET A 249 2.62 4.52 8.37
C MET A 249 1.35 4.90 9.15
N VAL A 250 0.96 4.12 10.15
CA VAL A 250 -0.13 4.46 11.08
C VAL A 250 0.19 5.77 11.81
N PHE A 251 1.41 5.88 12.35
CA PHE A 251 1.86 7.10 13.00
C PHE A 251 1.87 8.31 12.05
N ALA A 252 2.44 8.18 10.85
CA ALA A 252 2.46 9.26 9.86
C ALA A 252 1.04 9.72 9.47
N HIS A 253 0.11 8.78 9.23
CA HIS A 253 -1.28 9.10 8.89
C HIS A 253 -2.03 9.76 10.05
N SER A 254 -1.69 9.45 11.30
CA SER A 254 -2.27 10.11 12.48
C SER A 254 -1.89 11.59 12.58
N LEU A 255 -0.78 11.98 11.95
CA LEU A 255 -0.28 13.35 11.87
C LEU A 255 -0.65 14.02 10.53
N GLU A 256 -1.55 13.45 9.74
CA GLU A 256 -1.93 13.93 8.39
C GLU A 256 -0.74 14.04 7.42
N VAL A 257 0.25 13.15 7.56
CA VAL A 257 1.39 13.04 6.65
C VAL A 257 1.21 11.86 5.72
N LEU A 258 1.30 12.12 4.41
CA LEU A 258 1.30 11.11 3.35
C LEU A 258 2.73 10.80 2.91
N HIS A 259 3.03 9.54 2.62
CA HIS A 259 4.33 9.14 2.08
C HIS A 259 4.42 9.39 0.57
N ARG A 260 3.42 8.97 -0.21
CA ARG A 260 3.28 9.15 -1.68
C ARG A 260 4.27 8.42 -2.59
N ASP A 261 5.27 7.73 -2.07
CA ASP A 261 6.24 6.92 -2.84
C ASP A 261 6.68 5.69 -2.02
N LEU A 262 5.81 5.13 -1.19
CA LEU A 262 6.16 3.98 -0.36
C LEU A 262 6.48 2.77 -1.24
N SER A 263 7.69 2.22 -1.08
CA SER A 263 8.19 1.11 -1.89
C SER A 263 9.37 0.41 -1.20
N PRO A 264 9.80 -0.77 -1.67
CA PRO A 264 10.96 -1.46 -1.09
C PRO A 264 12.29 -0.68 -1.16
N ASN A 265 12.37 0.36 -2.00
CA ASN A 265 13.56 1.22 -2.10
C ASN A 265 13.56 2.32 -1.03
N ASN A 266 12.39 2.70 -0.52
CA ASN A 266 12.23 3.75 0.50
C ASN A 266 12.03 3.16 1.91
N VAL A 267 12.39 1.88 2.08
CA VAL A 267 12.49 1.22 3.38
C VAL A 267 13.94 0.78 3.58
N LEU A 268 14.50 1.18 4.71
CA LEU A 268 15.89 1.01 5.09
C LEU A 268 16.02 -0.06 6.18
N ILE A 269 17.10 -0.83 6.12
CA ILE A 269 17.42 -1.89 7.08
C ILE A 269 18.69 -1.48 7.85
N PHE A 270 18.54 -1.40 9.18
CA PHE A 270 19.60 -1.18 10.15
C PHE A 270 19.78 -2.45 10.97
N ASP A 271 20.64 -3.35 10.49
CA ASP A 271 20.78 -4.71 11.02
C ASP A 271 19.43 -5.45 11.03
N ASP A 272 18.76 -5.53 12.19
CA ASP A 272 17.44 -6.16 12.35
C ASP A 272 16.26 -5.15 12.42
N LYS A 273 16.57 -3.85 12.41
CA LYS A 273 15.57 -2.77 12.52
C LYS A 273 15.16 -2.24 11.15
N VAL A 274 13.86 -2.13 10.93
CA VAL A 274 13.25 -1.62 9.69
C VAL A 274 12.80 -0.19 9.89
N VAL A 275 13.13 0.69 8.95
CA VAL A 275 12.88 2.13 9.05
C VAL A 275 12.40 2.69 7.70
N VAL A 276 11.32 3.46 7.69
CA VAL A 276 10.76 4.10 6.49
C VAL A 276 11.45 5.45 6.25
N SER A 277 11.81 5.75 5.00
CA SER A 277 12.49 6.98 4.58
C SER A 277 11.73 7.75 3.48
N ASP A 278 12.20 8.95 3.15
CA ASP A 278 11.75 9.75 1.98
C ASP A 278 10.25 10.13 1.99
N PHE A 279 9.73 10.50 3.17
CA PHE A 279 8.35 10.98 3.33
C PHE A 279 8.06 12.26 2.53
N GLY A 280 6.86 12.33 1.95
CA GLY A 280 6.31 13.56 1.36
C GLY A 280 6.93 14.00 0.03
N LEU A 281 7.87 13.23 -0.52
CA LEU A 281 8.60 13.59 -1.74
C LEU A 281 7.89 13.25 -3.06
N GLY A 282 6.80 12.48 -3.02
CA GLY A 282 6.03 11.94 -4.16
C GLY A 282 6.48 12.40 -5.55
N LYS A 283 6.90 11.46 -6.41
CA LYS A 283 7.43 11.79 -7.74
C LYS A 283 6.32 12.29 -8.64
N ASP A 284 6.48 13.52 -9.16
CA ASP A 284 5.57 14.08 -10.15
C ASP A 284 5.91 13.51 -11.53
N TYR A 285 5.40 12.31 -11.80
CA TYR A 285 5.68 11.55 -13.02
C TYR A 285 5.26 12.28 -14.30
N GLU A 286 4.20 13.11 -14.24
CA GLU A 286 3.76 13.92 -15.38
C GLU A 286 4.81 14.96 -15.76
N ASN A 287 5.33 15.71 -14.78
CA ASN A 287 6.38 16.69 -15.01
C ASN A 287 7.73 16.05 -15.38
N LEU A 288 8.09 14.93 -14.76
CA LEU A 288 9.32 14.17 -15.10
C LEU A 288 9.28 13.64 -16.54
N THR A 289 8.10 13.19 -17.00
CA THR A 289 7.91 12.69 -18.38
C THR A 289 7.91 13.84 -19.38
N LYS A 290 7.23 14.96 -19.09
CA LYS A 290 7.23 16.18 -19.93
C LYS A 290 8.63 16.78 -20.11
N GLN A 291 9.49 16.65 -19.11
CA GLN A 291 10.88 17.11 -19.16
C GLN A 291 11.85 16.09 -19.78
N GLY A 292 11.36 14.94 -20.27
CA GLY A 292 12.16 13.95 -20.99
C GLY A 292 13.05 13.07 -20.10
N TYR A 293 12.84 13.06 -18.78
CA TYR A 293 13.71 12.37 -17.81
C TYR A 293 13.23 10.95 -17.47
N SER A 294 12.73 10.22 -18.47
CA SER A 294 12.16 8.87 -18.32
C SER A 294 13.18 7.75 -18.04
N SER A 295 14.40 8.04 -17.58
CA SER A 295 15.50 7.08 -17.52
C SER A 295 15.84 6.56 -16.10
N VAL A 296 15.65 5.24 -15.97
CA VAL A 296 16.45 4.25 -15.19
C VAL A 296 16.19 4.09 -13.68
N GLN A 297 15.82 5.09 -12.88
CA GLN A 297 15.44 4.87 -11.46
C GLN A 297 13.93 4.91 -11.17
N GLY A 298 13.13 5.42 -12.10
CA GLY A 298 11.67 5.57 -11.94
C GLY A 298 10.84 4.31 -12.22
N TYR A 299 11.38 3.33 -12.95
CA TYR A 299 10.63 2.13 -13.38
C TYR A 299 10.40 1.11 -12.25
N GLY A 300 11.22 1.10 -11.20
CA GLY A 300 11.05 0.17 -10.07
C GLY A 300 9.88 0.52 -9.15
N ASN A 301 9.64 1.82 -8.93
CA ASN A 301 8.63 2.30 -7.98
C ASN A 301 7.21 2.34 -8.58
N ILE A 302 7.05 2.44 -9.90
CA ILE A 302 5.72 2.60 -10.52
C ILE A 302 4.74 1.48 -10.16
N ASN A 303 5.24 0.27 -9.90
CA ASN A 303 4.43 -0.89 -9.50
C ASN A 303 3.75 -0.72 -8.12
N TYR A 304 4.22 0.23 -7.31
CA TYR A 304 3.72 0.54 -5.96
C TYR A 304 2.86 1.82 -5.93
N VAL A 305 2.85 2.60 -7.01
CA VAL A 305 2.12 3.87 -7.11
C VAL A 305 0.65 3.59 -7.42
N ALA A 306 -0.26 4.19 -6.65
CA ALA A 306 -1.69 4.03 -6.85
C ALA A 306 -2.16 4.67 -8.18
N PRO A 307 -3.19 4.12 -8.87
CA PRO A 307 -3.62 4.59 -10.19
C PRO A 307 -3.90 6.10 -10.26
N GLU A 308 -4.61 6.64 -9.27
CA GLU A 308 -4.94 8.07 -9.18
C GLU A 308 -3.70 8.96 -9.03
N GLN A 309 -2.63 8.45 -8.41
CA GLN A 309 -1.36 9.17 -8.27
C GLN A 309 -0.54 9.15 -9.56
N GLN A 310 -0.71 8.13 -10.41
CA GLN A 310 -0.08 8.07 -11.72
C GLN A 310 -0.65 9.15 -12.65
N ASP A 311 -1.96 9.43 -12.52
CA ASP A 311 -2.61 10.50 -13.25
C ASP A 311 -2.22 11.89 -12.70
N LYS A 312 -2.38 12.10 -11.39
CA LYS A 312 -2.05 13.37 -10.72
C LYS A 312 -1.54 13.12 -9.31
N LEU A 313 -0.31 13.56 -9.03
CA LEU A 313 0.27 13.44 -7.70
C LEU A 313 -0.57 14.12 -6.60
N SER A 314 -1.27 15.22 -6.93
CA SER A 314 -2.15 15.92 -5.99
C SER A 314 -3.40 15.13 -5.61
N ALA A 315 -3.76 14.08 -6.36
CA ALA A 315 -4.85 13.16 -6.01
C ALA A 315 -4.44 12.13 -4.95
N ALA A 316 -3.18 12.13 -4.49
CA ALA A 316 -2.71 11.24 -3.44
C ALA A 316 -3.46 11.48 -2.12
N THR A 317 -3.93 10.39 -1.53
CA THR A 317 -4.67 10.34 -0.25
C THR A 317 -4.06 9.26 0.66
N LYS A 318 -4.56 9.14 1.89
CA LYS A 318 -4.18 8.04 2.80
C LYS A 318 -4.48 6.67 2.18
N SER A 319 -5.57 6.53 1.41
CA SER A 319 -5.89 5.30 0.68
C SER A 319 -4.92 5.03 -0.49
N SER A 320 -4.21 6.04 -0.99
CA SER A 320 -3.12 5.85 -1.96
C SER A 320 -1.91 5.19 -1.30
N ASP A 321 -1.53 5.62 -0.09
CA ASP A 321 -0.47 4.96 0.68
C ASP A 321 -0.86 3.54 1.11
N VAL A 322 -2.16 3.28 1.37
CA VAL A 322 -2.69 1.91 1.60
C VAL A 322 -2.50 1.01 0.38
N TYR A 323 -2.67 1.53 -0.84
CA TYR A 323 -2.39 0.77 -2.05
C TYR A 323 -0.92 0.34 -2.09
N SER A 324 -0.01 1.26 -1.80
CA SER A 324 1.42 0.97 -1.70
C SER A 324 1.74 -0.04 -0.59
N LEU A 325 1.09 0.05 0.59
CA LEU A 325 1.21 -0.92 1.68
C LEU A 325 0.78 -2.32 1.25
N GLY A 326 -0.34 -2.46 0.53
CA GLY A 326 -0.79 -3.75 0.00
C GLY A 326 0.19 -4.37 -0.99
N LYS A 327 0.75 -3.56 -1.90
CA LYS A 327 1.81 -3.98 -2.83
C LYS A 327 3.11 -4.36 -2.12
N LEU A 328 3.45 -3.64 -1.06
CA LEU A 328 4.64 -3.87 -0.25
C LEU A 328 4.52 -5.15 0.58
N LEU A 329 3.35 -5.41 1.18
CA LEU A 329 3.05 -6.67 1.88
C LEU A 329 3.24 -7.87 0.94
N TYR A 330 2.70 -7.78 -0.28
CA TYR A 330 2.90 -8.83 -1.29
C TYR A 330 4.40 -9.06 -1.59
N PHE A 331 5.17 -7.99 -1.80
CA PHE A 331 6.61 -8.10 -2.04
C PHE A 331 7.33 -8.75 -0.86
N ILE A 332 6.99 -8.36 0.37
CA ILE A 332 7.59 -8.92 1.58
C ILE A 332 7.27 -10.40 1.75
N LEU A 333 6.04 -10.82 1.44
CA LEU A 333 5.65 -12.23 1.55
C LEU A 333 6.30 -13.13 0.49
N THR A 334 6.53 -12.59 -0.72
CA THR A 334 6.90 -13.43 -1.89
C THR A 334 8.34 -13.25 -2.36
N GLY A 335 8.96 -12.12 -2.05
CA GLY A 335 10.19 -11.65 -2.69
C GLY A 335 10.03 -11.32 -4.18
N LYS A 336 8.79 -11.20 -4.69
CA LYS A 336 8.48 -10.92 -6.10
C LYS A 336 7.79 -9.57 -6.23
N ASN A 337 8.07 -8.87 -7.32
CA ASN A 337 7.32 -7.65 -7.64
C ASN A 337 5.84 -7.98 -7.90
N PRO A 338 4.91 -7.17 -7.38
CA PRO A 338 3.48 -7.39 -7.57
C PRO A 338 3.10 -7.25 -9.04
N ARG A 339 2.66 -8.35 -9.67
CA ARG A 339 2.01 -8.32 -11.00
C ARG A 339 0.52 -8.01 -10.84
N SER A 340 -0.10 -7.51 -11.91
CA SER A 340 -1.55 -7.38 -11.97
C SER A 340 -2.18 -8.77 -11.82
N SER A 341 -2.93 -8.95 -10.74
CA SER A 341 -3.87 -10.04 -10.45
C SER A 341 -3.33 -11.42 -10.03
N ARG A 342 -3.85 -11.86 -8.86
CA ARG A 342 -4.23 -13.24 -8.49
C ARG A 342 -3.10 -14.29 -8.43
N ASN A 343 -2.36 -14.31 -7.33
CA ASN A 343 -1.79 -15.57 -6.82
C ASN A 343 -2.57 -15.98 -5.56
N SER A 344 -2.83 -17.29 -5.38
CA SER A 344 -3.38 -17.84 -4.13
C SER A 344 -2.29 -17.85 -3.08
N GLU A 345 -2.16 -16.73 -2.38
CA GLU A 345 -1.19 -16.56 -1.32
C GLU A 345 -1.88 -16.06 -0.06
N MET A 346 -1.25 -16.34 1.08
CA MET A 346 -1.63 -15.82 2.38
C MET A 346 -1.84 -14.30 2.32
N TYR A 347 -2.92 -13.78 2.96
CA TYR A 347 -3.33 -12.36 2.88
C TYR A 347 -3.85 -11.88 1.50
N ALA A 348 -4.12 -12.76 0.52
CA ALA A 348 -4.58 -12.35 -0.82
C ALA A 348 -5.83 -11.45 -0.80
N SER A 349 -6.79 -11.69 0.10
CA SER A 349 -7.99 -10.83 0.20
C SER A 349 -7.70 -9.46 0.82
N LEU A 350 -6.83 -9.40 1.85
CA LEU A 350 -6.36 -8.14 2.43
C LEU A 350 -5.62 -7.29 1.39
N ILE A 351 -4.65 -7.89 0.69
CA ILE A 351 -3.88 -7.26 -0.39
C ILE A 351 -4.79 -6.88 -1.55
N GLY A 352 -5.71 -7.76 -1.94
CA GLY A 352 -6.69 -7.51 -3.00
C GLY A 352 -7.52 -6.27 -2.73
N THR A 353 -8.03 -6.12 -1.50
CA THR A 353 -8.82 -4.95 -1.08
C THR A 353 -7.98 -3.67 -1.05
N ALA A 354 -6.76 -3.73 -0.50
CA ALA A 354 -5.87 -2.58 -0.46
C ALA A 354 -5.44 -2.12 -1.87
N THR A 355 -5.39 -3.02 -2.85
CA THR A 355 -4.92 -2.74 -4.21
C THR A 355 -6.03 -2.57 -5.24
N LEU A 356 -7.26 -2.27 -4.82
CA LEU A 356 -8.36 -1.93 -5.73
C LEU A 356 -8.08 -0.61 -6.47
N GLU A 357 -8.49 -0.54 -7.74
CA GLU A 357 -8.26 0.61 -8.61
C GLU A 357 -8.87 1.89 -8.01
N SER A 358 -10.14 1.82 -7.62
CA SER A 358 -10.88 2.93 -7.01
C SER A 358 -10.48 3.17 -5.54
N PRO A 359 -9.98 4.36 -5.17
CA PRO A 359 -9.59 4.70 -3.80
C PRO A 359 -10.70 4.49 -2.76
N GLU A 360 -11.95 4.80 -3.12
CA GLU A 360 -13.12 4.70 -2.24
C GLU A 360 -13.48 3.27 -1.82
N ASN A 361 -12.96 2.27 -2.52
CA ASN A 361 -13.18 0.86 -2.20
C ASN A 361 -12.02 0.25 -1.39
N ARG A 362 -10.95 1.00 -1.13
CA ARG A 362 -9.83 0.57 -0.29
C ARG A 362 -10.09 0.91 1.18
N TYR A 363 -9.17 0.49 2.05
CA TYR A 363 -9.13 1.01 3.41
C TYR A 363 -8.83 2.52 3.39
N ILE A 364 -9.54 3.25 4.24
CA ILE A 364 -9.49 4.73 4.28
C ILE A 364 -8.10 5.24 4.67
N ASP A 365 -7.37 4.51 5.51
CA ASP A 365 -6.01 4.82 5.93
C ASP A 365 -5.24 3.58 6.45
N ALA A 366 -4.00 3.77 6.89
CA ALA A 366 -3.13 2.74 7.42
C ALA A 366 -3.68 2.11 8.72
N ALA A 367 -4.41 2.85 9.56
CA ALA A 367 -4.97 2.32 10.81
C ALA A 367 -6.15 1.36 10.54
N ALA A 368 -7.00 1.69 9.55
CA ALA A 368 -8.04 0.78 9.08
C ALA A 368 -7.44 -0.47 8.44
N PHE A 369 -6.37 -0.32 7.64
CA PHE A 369 -5.65 -1.46 7.07
C PHE A 369 -4.99 -2.32 8.16
N GLU A 370 -4.39 -1.72 9.20
CA GLU A 370 -3.79 -2.41 10.33
C GLU A 370 -4.80 -3.25 11.11
N THR A 371 -5.98 -2.69 11.37
CA THR A 371 -7.06 -3.40 12.05
C THR A 371 -7.44 -4.68 11.33
N GLU A 372 -7.57 -4.64 10.00
CA GLU A 372 -7.83 -5.85 9.21
C GLU A 372 -6.61 -6.78 9.14
N TYR A 373 -5.41 -6.23 9.00
CA TYR A 373 -4.17 -7.02 9.02
C TYR A 373 -4.05 -7.92 10.26
N TYR A 374 -4.32 -7.38 11.46
CA TYR A 374 -4.24 -8.17 12.69
C TYR A 374 -5.35 -9.22 12.79
N LYS A 375 -6.55 -8.98 12.25
CA LYS A 375 -7.59 -10.02 12.15
C LYS A 375 -7.12 -11.19 11.30
N TYR A 376 -6.50 -10.91 10.15
CA TYR A 376 -5.90 -11.95 9.31
C TYR A 376 -4.73 -12.64 10.02
N LYS A 377 -3.85 -11.91 10.72
CA LYS A 377 -2.73 -12.48 11.48
C LYS A 377 -3.21 -13.40 12.59
N GLU A 378 -4.22 -13.00 13.36
CA GLU A 378 -4.81 -13.82 14.42
C GLU A 378 -5.48 -15.07 13.85
N PHE A 379 -6.23 -14.93 12.76
CA PHE A 379 -6.80 -16.06 12.03
C PHE A 379 -5.71 -17.02 11.55
N TYR A 380 -4.62 -16.51 10.96
CA TYR A 380 -3.50 -17.33 10.51
C TYR A 380 -2.71 -17.97 11.66
N ASN A 381 -2.44 -17.25 12.75
CA ASN A 381 -1.78 -17.81 13.93
C ASN A 381 -2.62 -18.90 14.58
N THR A 382 -3.94 -18.74 14.55
CA THR A 382 -4.87 -19.82 14.86
C THR A 382 -4.57 -20.97 13.89
N LEU A 383 -4.63 -20.76 12.57
CA LEU A 383 -4.34 -21.74 11.51
C LEU A 383 -2.94 -22.38 11.49
N THR A 384 -1.91 -21.81 12.12
CA THR A 384 -0.49 -22.26 12.03
C THR A 384 0.10 -22.77 13.32
N THR A 385 -0.62 -22.71 14.44
CA THR A 385 -0.21 -23.41 15.67
C THR A 385 -0.25 -24.91 15.38
N SER A 386 0.91 -25.55 15.17
CA SER A 386 0.97 -26.97 14.87
C SER A 386 0.36 -27.74 16.01
N ILE A 387 -0.58 -28.61 15.68
CA ILE A 387 -1.22 -29.45 16.67
C ILE A 387 -0.37 -30.72 16.79
N ASP A 388 0.01 -31.09 18.03
CA ASP A 388 0.94 -32.20 18.35
C ASP A 388 0.40 -33.60 18.00
N TYR A 389 -0.71 -33.69 17.27
CA TYR A 389 -1.32 -34.95 16.86
C TYR A 389 -1.69 -34.93 15.36
N THR A 390 -1.68 -36.11 14.75
CA THR A 390 -2.06 -36.35 13.36
C THR A 390 -3.58 -36.27 13.14
N VAL A 391 -4.02 -36.15 11.87
CA VAL A 391 -5.47 -36.19 11.54
C VAL A 391 -6.08 -37.52 12.00
N ALA A 392 -5.35 -38.63 11.85
CA ALA A 392 -5.77 -39.94 12.31
C ALA A 392 -6.00 -40.00 13.83
N GLU A 393 -5.05 -39.54 14.63
CA GLU A 393 -5.12 -39.54 16.10
C GLU A 393 -6.26 -38.67 16.61
N PHE A 394 -6.45 -37.50 15.99
CA PHE A 394 -7.58 -36.62 16.31
C PHE A 394 -8.91 -37.31 16.07
N LEU A 395 -9.11 -37.89 14.89
CA LEU A 395 -10.38 -38.49 14.50
C LEU A 395 -10.70 -39.77 15.29
N GLN A 396 -9.68 -40.49 15.76
CA GLN A 396 -9.88 -41.61 16.69
C GLN A 396 -10.44 -41.14 18.03
N SER A 397 -9.95 -40.02 18.55
CA SER A 397 -10.31 -39.47 19.85
C SER A 397 -11.59 -38.60 19.82
N ASN A 398 -11.91 -38.01 18.66
CA ASN A 398 -12.96 -37.00 18.50
C ASN A 398 -13.94 -37.37 17.36
N LYS A 399 -14.63 -38.50 17.51
CA LYS A 399 -15.55 -39.00 16.47
C LYS A 399 -16.67 -38.01 16.12
N THR A 400 -17.12 -37.23 17.10
CA THR A 400 -18.20 -36.24 16.98
C THR A 400 -17.73 -34.82 16.67
N ALA A 401 -16.47 -34.64 16.24
CA ALA A 401 -15.95 -33.33 15.87
C ALA A 401 -16.84 -32.64 14.82
N THR A 402 -17.05 -31.34 15.00
CA THR A 402 -17.74 -30.48 14.03
C THR A 402 -16.92 -30.36 12.74
N TRP A 403 -17.54 -29.87 11.66
CA TRP A 403 -16.82 -29.65 10.41
C TRP A 403 -15.72 -28.60 10.52
N LYS A 404 -15.90 -27.60 11.39
CA LYS A 404 -14.90 -26.58 11.67
C LYS A 404 -13.70 -27.14 12.42
N GLU A 405 -13.92 -27.92 13.47
CA GLU A 405 -12.83 -28.60 14.19
C GLU A 405 -12.10 -29.58 13.27
N PHE A 406 -12.83 -30.34 12.44
CA PHE A 406 -12.21 -31.22 11.45
C PHE A 406 -11.36 -30.45 10.44
N HIS A 407 -11.88 -29.35 9.88
CA HIS A 407 -11.15 -28.49 8.95
C HIS A 407 -9.86 -27.97 9.59
N GLU A 408 -9.99 -27.43 10.80
CA GLU A 408 -8.89 -26.88 11.57
C GLU A 408 -7.76 -27.90 11.76
N ILE A 409 -8.09 -29.13 12.14
CA ILE A 409 -7.11 -30.21 12.28
C ILE A 409 -6.47 -30.56 10.93
N VAL A 410 -7.24 -30.68 9.85
CA VAL A 410 -6.67 -31.01 8.54
C VAL A 410 -5.67 -29.94 8.08
N MET A 411 -5.94 -28.67 8.36
CA MET A 411 -5.05 -27.58 7.96
C MET A 411 -3.76 -27.50 8.82
N LYS A 412 -3.77 -28.09 10.03
CA LYS A 412 -2.71 -27.91 11.07
C LYS A 412 -1.93 -29.15 11.47
N ALA A 413 -2.51 -30.33 11.28
CA ALA A 413 -1.99 -31.56 11.86
C ALA A 413 -0.60 -31.92 11.32
N GLN A 414 0.24 -32.47 12.20
CA GLN A 414 1.53 -33.01 11.80
C GLN A 414 1.36 -34.32 11.01
N VAL A 415 2.44 -34.69 10.30
CA VAL A 415 2.59 -36.01 9.69
C VAL A 415 3.76 -36.67 10.39
N ASN A 416 3.46 -37.59 11.31
CA ASN A 416 4.45 -38.12 12.25
C ASN A 416 5.20 -39.34 11.69
N THR A 417 4.48 -40.23 11.00
CA THR A 417 5.00 -41.53 10.59
C THR A 417 4.78 -41.80 9.11
N HIS A 418 3.55 -41.67 8.64
CA HIS A 418 3.20 -42.10 7.29
C HIS A 418 2.06 -41.24 6.72
N LEU A 419 2.39 -40.38 5.75
CA LEU A 419 1.49 -39.38 5.17
C LEU A 419 0.10 -39.91 4.80
N PHE A 420 0.02 -41.10 4.20
CA PHE A 420 -1.28 -41.69 3.90
C PHE A 420 -2.10 -42.06 5.13
N TYR A 421 -1.54 -42.81 6.09
CA TYR A 421 -2.28 -43.27 7.26
C TYR A 421 -2.59 -42.11 8.21
N ASP A 422 -1.68 -41.15 8.31
CA ASP A 422 -1.78 -40.04 9.26
C ASP A 422 -2.64 -38.88 8.71
N PHE A 423 -2.75 -38.75 7.38
CA PHE A 423 -3.41 -37.62 6.72
C PHE A 423 -4.44 -38.02 5.66
N ILE A 424 -4.05 -38.75 4.60
CA ILE A 424 -4.91 -38.98 3.44
C ILE A 424 -6.10 -39.89 3.75
N ASP A 425 -5.84 -41.10 4.28
CA ASP A 425 -6.87 -42.12 4.53
C ASP A 425 -7.95 -41.67 5.53
N PRO A 426 -7.60 -41.01 6.67
CA PRO A 426 -8.61 -40.48 7.59
C PRO A 426 -9.54 -39.44 6.95
N ILE A 427 -9.00 -38.57 6.08
CA ILE A 427 -9.78 -37.56 5.35
C ILE A 427 -10.73 -38.22 4.35
N VAL A 428 -10.20 -39.11 3.50
CA VAL A 428 -10.99 -39.82 2.48
C VAL A 428 -12.10 -40.66 3.13
N THR A 429 -11.81 -41.27 4.28
CA THR A 429 -12.76 -42.07 5.06
C THR A 429 -13.87 -41.21 5.67
N ARG A 430 -13.54 -40.03 6.21
CA ARG A 430 -14.53 -39.13 6.82
C ARG A 430 -15.40 -38.42 5.78
N LEU A 431 -14.83 -38.07 4.63
CA LEU A 431 -15.50 -37.42 3.50
C LEU A 431 -15.85 -38.44 2.40
N ASN A 432 -16.54 -39.51 2.78
CA ASN A 432 -16.74 -40.67 1.91
C ASN A 432 -17.95 -40.55 0.95
N THR A 433 -18.87 -39.62 1.16
CA THR A 433 -20.05 -39.40 0.30
C THR A 433 -20.16 -37.95 -0.20
N ILE A 434 -20.89 -37.74 -1.30
CA ILE A 434 -21.17 -36.40 -1.84
C ILE A 434 -21.91 -35.57 -0.80
N ASP A 435 -22.94 -36.13 -0.14
CA ASP A 435 -23.72 -35.43 0.88
C ASP A 435 -22.85 -34.97 2.06
N THR A 436 -21.96 -35.84 2.57
CA THR A 436 -21.04 -35.45 3.64
C THR A 436 -20.10 -34.32 3.20
N ILE A 437 -19.59 -34.38 1.97
CA ILE A 437 -18.74 -33.32 1.42
C ILE A 437 -19.53 -32.02 1.26
N GLN A 438 -20.78 -32.07 0.80
CA GLN A 438 -21.62 -30.88 0.67
C GLN A 438 -21.89 -30.24 2.03
N THR A 439 -22.19 -31.03 3.07
CA THR A 439 -22.35 -30.48 4.43
C THR A 439 -21.06 -29.85 4.95
N TYR A 440 -19.91 -30.46 4.65
CA TYR A 440 -18.60 -29.89 4.97
C TYR A 440 -18.38 -28.55 4.24
N ILE A 441 -18.58 -28.51 2.92
CA ILE A 441 -18.47 -27.30 2.08
C ILE A 441 -19.38 -26.19 2.58
N ILE A 442 -20.62 -26.49 2.98
CA ILE A 442 -21.56 -25.50 3.51
C ILE A 442 -21.01 -24.86 4.79
N ASP A 443 -20.42 -25.66 5.68
CA ASP A 443 -19.92 -25.18 6.97
C ASP A 443 -18.63 -24.35 6.84
N ILE A 444 -17.72 -24.72 5.93
CA ILE A 444 -16.41 -24.06 5.76
C ILE A 444 -16.34 -23.06 4.59
N LYS A 445 -17.31 -23.09 3.68
CA LYS A 445 -17.48 -22.14 2.58
C LYS A 445 -16.23 -22.04 1.69
N HIS A 446 -15.70 -20.83 1.47
CA HIS A 446 -14.57 -20.56 0.55
C HIS A 446 -13.26 -21.22 0.99
N GLU A 447 -13.10 -21.57 2.27
CA GLU A 447 -11.93 -22.27 2.80
C GLU A 447 -11.79 -23.69 2.21
N ILE A 448 -12.80 -24.20 1.50
CA ILE A 448 -12.69 -25.47 0.77
C ILE A 448 -11.59 -25.45 -0.29
N ILE A 449 -11.29 -24.27 -0.84
CA ILE A 449 -10.24 -24.10 -1.84
C ILE A 449 -8.88 -24.39 -1.21
N ASP A 450 -8.61 -23.80 -0.04
CA ASP A 450 -7.36 -24.02 0.70
C ASP A 450 -7.21 -25.49 1.12
N PHE A 451 -8.31 -26.11 1.58
CA PHE A 451 -8.34 -27.53 1.90
C PHE A 451 -7.96 -28.42 0.70
N ILE A 452 -8.57 -28.19 -0.48
CA ILE A 452 -8.32 -29.06 -1.63
C ILE A 452 -6.93 -28.85 -2.22
N GLU A 453 -6.39 -27.63 -2.17
CA GLU A 453 -5.01 -27.34 -2.58
C GLU A 453 -3.99 -28.03 -1.66
N LEU A 454 -4.20 -27.97 -0.33
CA LEU A 454 -3.37 -28.69 0.64
C LEU A 454 -3.46 -30.20 0.41
N PHE A 455 -4.68 -30.73 0.26
CA PHE A 455 -4.89 -32.15 0.02
C PHE A 455 -4.21 -32.62 -1.27
N ALA A 456 -4.35 -31.88 -2.37
CA ALA A 456 -3.68 -32.14 -3.65
C ALA A 456 -2.15 -32.17 -3.49
N LYS A 457 -1.57 -31.20 -2.78
CA LYS A 457 -0.14 -31.15 -2.49
C LYS A 457 0.33 -32.39 -1.72
N LYS A 458 -0.37 -32.76 -0.64
CA LYS A 458 -0.06 -33.96 0.15
C LYS A 458 -0.24 -35.24 -0.64
N LEU A 459 -1.22 -35.28 -1.53
CA LEU A 459 -1.46 -36.40 -2.42
C LEU A 459 -0.31 -36.57 -3.43
N ARG A 460 0.24 -35.48 -3.96
CA ARG A 460 1.45 -35.49 -4.81
C ARG A 460 2.69 -35.97 -4.08
N GLU A 461 2.87 -35.57 -2.82
CA GLU A 461 3.94 -36.09 -1.95
C GLU A 461 3.81 -37.62 -1.78
N CYS A 462 2.60 -38.14 -1.58
CA CYS A 462 2.34 -39.58 -1.52
C CYS A 462 2.77 -40.32 -2.79
N TYR A 463 2.49 -39.78 -3.99
CA TYR A 463 2.87 -40.42 -5.26
C TYR A 463 4.38 -40.60 -5.43
N GLY A 464 5.19 -39.71 -4.85
CA GLY A 464 6.64 -39.79 -4.90
C GLY A 464 7.26 -40.82 -3.95
N MET A 465 6.48 -41.40 -3.03
CA MET A 465 6.97 -42.43 -2.10
C MET A 465 6.95 -43.82 -2.79
N THR A 466 7.97 -44.65 -2.57
CA THR A 466 8.06 -45.97 -3.23
C THR A 466 7.11 -47.01 -2.61
N HIS A 467 6.62 -47.97 -3.41
CA HIS A 467 5.85 -49.17 -2.99
C HIS A 467 4.36 -48.97 -2.58
N TRP A 468 3.59 -48.18 -3.34
CA TRP A 468 2.14 -48.07 -3.13
C TRP A 468 1.32 -49.21 -3.76
N PRO A 469 0.30 -49.77 -3.05
CA PRO A 469 -0.67 -50.66 -3.68
C PRO A 469 -1.51 -49.88 -4.70
N PHE A 470 -1.52 -50.34 -5.96
CA PHE A 470 -2.31 -49.79 -7.08
C PHE A 470 -3.79 -49.55 -6.72
N VAL A 471 -4.34 -50.38 -5.81
CA VAL A 471 -5.73 -50.30 -5.31
C VAL A 471 -6.02 -49.00 -4.55
N ALA A 472 -5.06 -48.42 -3.83
CA ALA A 472 -5.25 -47.18 -3.08
C ALA A 472 -5.49 -45.97 -4.01
N ILE A 473 -4.94 -46.00 -5.22
CA ILE A 473 -5.00 -44.87 -6.16
C ILE A 473 -6.42 -44.71 -6.75
N ASN A 474 -7.16 -45.81 -6.89
CA ASN A 474 -8.59 -45.79 -7.24
C ASN A 474 -9.42 -45.02 -6.21
N SER A 475 -9.07 -45.13 -4.93
CA SER A 475 -9.77 -44.43 -3.85
C SER A 475 -9.59 -42.91 -3.93
N PHE A 476 -8.40 -42.46 -4.34
CA PHE A 476 -8.08 -41.04 -4.51
C PHE A 476 -8.82 -40.40 -5.67
N GLY A 477 -8.78 -41.05 -6.85
CA GLY A 477 -9.52 -40.56 -8.02
C GLY A 477 -11.02 -40.52 -7.77
N SER A 478 -11.56 -41.52 -7.06
CA SER A 478 -12.97 -41.54 -6.65
C SER A 478 -13.31 -40.42 -5.66
N PHE A 479 -12.42 -40.13 -4.70
CA PHE A 479 -12.58 -39.02 -3.76
C PHE A 479 -12.56 -37.67 -4.46
N LEU A 480 -11.57 -37.40 -5.31
CA LEU A 480 -11.48 -36.16 -6.09
C LEU A 480 -12.71 -35.97 -6.99
N HIS A 481 -13.24 -37.05 -7.58
CA HIS A 481 -14.47 -36.99 -8.35
C HIS A 481 -15.70 -36.63 -7.49
N ARG A 482 -15.80 -37.16 -6.27
CA ARG A 482 -16.87 -36.75 -5.32
C ARG A 482 -16.73 -35.29 -4.91
N MET A 483 -15.50 -34.85 -4.59
CA MET A 483 -15.18 -33.45 -4.30
C MET A 483 -15.59 -32.53 -5.44
N TYR A 484 -15.20 -32.87 -6.68
CA TYR A 484 -15.57 -32.15 -7.90
C TYR A 484 -17.09 -32.04 -8.08
N THR A 485 -17.81 -33.13 -7.81
CA THR A 485 -19.27 -33.19 -7.96
C THR A 485 -19.97 -32.36 -6.87
N ALA A 486 -19.47 -32.39 -5.65
CA ALA A 486 -20.03 -31.67 -4.51
C ALA A 486 -19.75 -30.17 -4.54
N SER A 487 -18.71 -29.73 -5.26
CA SER A 487 -18.22 -28.34 -5.28
C SER A 487 -18.67 -27.54 -6.51
N SER A 488 -19.87 -27.80 -7.05
CA SER A 488 -20.38 -27.13 -8.26
C SER A 488 -20.41 -25.60 -8.18
N ASP A 489 -20.57 -25.05 -6.98
CA ASP A 489 -20.60 -23.60 -6.74
C ASP A 489 -19.20 -22.99 -6.59
N TYR A 490 -18.13 -23.82 -6.61
CA TYR A 490 -16.75 -23.42 -6.40
C TYR A 490 -15.85 -23.86 -7.57
N PRO A 491 -15.85 -23.15 -8.72
CA PRO A 491 -15.09 -23.55 -9.90
C PRO A 491 -13.58 -23.74 -9.67
N GLN A 492 -12.97 -23.01 -8.74
CA GLN A 492 -11.56 -23.20 -8.39
C GLN A 492 -11.30 -24.52 -7.67
N CYS A 493 -12.21 -24.96 -6.78
CA CYS A 493 -12.14 -26.28 -6.17
C CYS A 493 -12.25 -27.38 -7.25
N GLN A 494 -13.19 -27.21 -8.18
CA GLN A 494 -13.37 -28.11 -9.32
C GLN A 494 -12.14 -28.17 -10.23
N LYS A 495 -11.47 -27.04 -10.46
CA LYS A 495 -10.21 -26.96 -11.21
C LYS A 495 -9.14 -27.83 -10.56
N VAL A 496 -8.86 -27.63 -9.26
CA VAL A 496 -7.83 -28.42 -8.54
C VAL A 496 -8.15 -29.91 -8.61
N CYS A 497 -9.42 -30.29 -8.41
CA CYS A 497 -9.85 -31.69 -8.53
C CYS A 497 -9.58 -32.26 -9.93
N LEU A 498 -9.93 -31.53 -10.99
CA LEU A 498 -9.73 -31.97 -12.38
C LEU A 498 -8.26 -32.10 -12.75
N GLU A 499 -7.43 -31.14 -12.34
CA GLU A 499 -5.99 -31.12 -12.60
C GLU A 499 -5.30 -32.33 -11.95
N GLU A 500 -5.66 -32.63 -10.70
CA GLU A 500 -5.13 -33.80 -9.99
C GLU A 500 -5.67 -35.12 -10.54
N MET A 501 -6.97 -35.20 -10.84
CA MET A 501 -7.54 -36.38 -11.50
C MET A 501 -6.83 -36.65 -12.83
N TRP A 502 -6.55 -35.61 -13.62
CA TRP A 502 -5.86 -35.74 -14.90
C TRP A 502 -4.45 -36.29 -14.73
N TYR A 503 -3.71 -35.79 -13.73
CA TYR A 503 -2.40 -36.33 -13.41
C TYR A 503 -2.45 -37.81 -13.00
N ILE A 504 -3.40 -38.20 -12.15
CA ILE A 504 -3.59 -39.61 -11.78
C ILE A 504 -3.91 -40.47 -13.01
N ALA A 505 -4.80 -39.98 -13.87
CA ALA A 505 -5.25 -40.69 -15.05
C ALA A 505 -4.13 -40.91 -16.08
N ALA A 506 -3.30 -39.88 -16.32
CA ALA A 506 -2.31 -39.87 -17.38
C ALA A 506 -0.88 -40.16 -16.92
N ALA A 507 -0.42 -39.59 -15.80
CA ALA A 507 0.95 -39.76 -15.33
C ALA A 507 1.14 -41.00 -14.45
N ILE A 508 0.09 -41.45 -13.76
CA ILE A 508 0.11 -42.64 -12.87
C ILE A 508 -0.59 -43.85 -13.53
N ASP A 509 -1.05 -43.71 -14.77
CA ASP A 509 -1.71 -44.75 -15.59
C ASP A 509 -2.87 -45.46 -14.87
N GLN A 510 -3.80 -44.67 -14.31
CA GLN A 510 -4.97 -45.20 -13.61
C GLN A 510 -6.20 -45.24 -14.50
N TRP A 511 -6.49 -46.43 -15.01
CA TRP A 511 -7.55 -46.67 -15.99
C TRP A 511 -8.96 -46.31 -15.49
N SER A 512 -9.24 -46.49 -14.20
CA SER A 512 -10.53 -46.16 -13.60
C SER A 512 -10.77 -44.64 -13.54
N VAL A 513 -9.72 -43.86 -13.33
CA VAL A 513 -9.78 -42.39 -13.25
C VAL A 513 -9.91 -41.79 -14.64
N GLN A 514 -9.31 -42.42 -15.65
CA GLN A 514 -9.55 -42.07 -17.06
C GLN A 514 -11.05 -42.15 -17.39
N ASP A 515 -11.77 -43.19 -16.95
CA ASP A 515 -13.22 -43.34 -17.21
C ASP A 515 -14.04 -42.22 -16.54
N LEU A 516 -13.66 -41.80 -15.32
CA LEU A 516 -14.31 -40.69 -14.61
C LEU A 516 -14.15 -39.36 -15.36
N ILE A 517 -12.95 -39.07 -15.87
CA ILE A 517 -12.67 -37.85 -16.62
C ILE A 517 -13.41 -37.86 -17.96
N ILE A 518 -13.41 -38.98 -18.68
CA ILE A 518 -14.14 -39.13 -19.94
C ILE A 518 -15.64 -38.86 -19.71
N SER A 519 -16.19 -39.36 -18.61
CA SER A 519 -17.58 -39.08 -18.21
C SER A 519 -17.82 -37.58 -17.99
N ILE A 520 -16.93 -36.87 -17.28
CA ILE A 520 -17.05 -35.42 -17.07
C ILE A 520 -17.02 -34.65 -18.40
N ILE A 521 -16.08 -35.00 -19.29
CA ILE A 521 -15.91 -34.35 -20.59
C ILE A 521 -17.11 -34.60 -21.51
N ASN A 522 -17.52 -35.86 -21.68
CA ASN A 522 -18.63 -36.23 -22.57
C ASN A 522 -19.97 -35.63 -22.13
N ASN A 523 -20.14 -35.37 -20.82
CA ASN A 523 -21.35 -34.76 -20.28
C ASN A 523 -21.29 -33.22 -20.18
N ASN A 524 -20.26 -32.56 -20.73
CA ASN A 524 -20.05 -31.10 -20.67
C ASN A 524 -20.18 -30.52 -19.26
N ARG A 525 -19.63 -31.21 -18.25
CA ARG A 525 -19.73 -30.78 -16.84
C ARG A 525 -18.65 -29.80 -16.39
N ILE A 526 -17.73 -29.41 -17.28
CA ILE A 526 -16.62 -28.52 -16.98
C ILE A 526 -17.08 -27.06 -17.07
N PRO A 527 -16.98 -26.25 -15.98
CA PRO A 527 -17.36 -24.85 -16.02
C PRO A 527 -16.52 -24.03 -17.01
N SER A 528 -17.18 -23.12 -17.73
CA SER A 528 -16.54 -22.24 -18.72
C SER A 528 -15.36 -21.43 -18.17
N SER A 529 -15.42 -21.04 -16.89
CA SER A 529 -14.38 -20.26 -16.22
C SER A 529 -13.05 -21.02 -16.03
N ILE A 530 -13.03 -22.34 -16.19
CA ILE A 530 -11.84 -23.17 -15.96
C ILE A 530 -11.42 -24.01 -17.19
N GLU A 531 -12.20 -23.98 -18.28
CA GLU A 531 -11.93 -24.78 -19.48
C GLU A 531 -10.53 -24.56 -20.07
N MET A 532 -10.08 -23.30 -20.13
CA MET A 532 -8.75 -22.97 -20.66
C MET A 532 -7.62 -23.50 -19.77
N ASN A 533 -7.74 -23.35 -18.45
CA ASN A 533 -6.75 -23.88 -17.51
C ASN A 533 -6.64 -25.40 -17.62
N PHE A 534 -7.79 -26.08 -17.65
CA PHE A 534 -7.81 -27.52 -17.79
C PHE A 534 -7.22 -27.99 -19.12
N ALA A 535 -7.54 -27.32 -20.23
CA ALA A 535 -6.95 -27.64 -21.54
C ALA A 535 -5.42 -27.50 -21.56
N ILE A 536 -4.86 -26.50 -20.86
CA ILE A 536 -3.40 -26.34 -20.72
C ILE A 536 -2.82 -27.51 -19.92
N ASN A 537 -3.41 -27.85 -18.78
CA ASN A 537 -2.97 -28.98 -17.95
C ASN A 537 -3.00 -30.31 -18.74
N MET A 538 -4.06 -30.51 -19.54
CA MET A 538 -4.20 -31.68 -20.40
C MET A 538 -2.98 -31.85 -21.32
N LEU A 539 -2.53 -30.77 -21.94
CA LEU A 539 -1.38 -30.78 -22.84
C LEU A 539 -0.04 -31.01 -22.12
N GLU A 540 0.07 -30.56 -20.87
CA GLU A 540 1.27 -30.71 -20.07
C GLU A 540 1.47 -32.16 -19.58
N PHE A 541 0.40 -32.79 -19.09
CA PHE A 541 0.48 -34.10 -18.43
C PHE A 541 -0.19 -35.26 -19.19
N GLY A 542 -0.76 -35.02 -20.38
CA GLY A 542 -1.65 -35.98 -21.07
C GLY A 542 -1.00 -37.17 -21.78
N LYS A 543 0.33 -37.29 -21.84
CA LYS A 543 1.01 -38.30 -22.67
C LYS A 543 0.69 -39.77 -22.34
N GLY A 544 0.29 -40.08 -21.11
CA GLY A 544 -0.07 -41.45 -20.70
C GLY A 544 -1.58 -41.73 -20.65
N PHE A 545 -2.42 -40.82 -21.14
CA PHE A 545 -3.87 -41.02 -21.16
C PHE A 545 -4.29 -41.89 -22.35
N THR A 546 -4.47 -43.19 -22.12
CA THR A 546 -4.67 -44.18 -23.20
C THR A 546 -6.09 -44.27 -23.74
N LYS A 547 -7.12 -43.92 -22.96
CA LYS A 547 -8.55 -44.00 -23.36
C LYS A 547 -9.08 -42.73 -24.03
N LEU A 548 -8.22 -41.82 -24.47
CA LEU A 548 -8.63 -40.54 -25.05
C LEU A 548 -9.50 -40.69 -26.31
N ASP A 549 -9.41 -41.81 -27.02
CA ASP A 549 -10.22 -42.20 -28.16
C ASP A 549 -11.72 -42.39 -27.82
N GLN A 550 -12.04 -42.69 -26.56
CA GLN A 550 -13.41 -42.87 -26.07
C GLN A 550 -14.15 -41.54 -25.82
N VAL A 551 -13.47 -40.41 -25.91
CA VAL A 551 -14.12 -39.09 -25.87
C VAL A 551 -14.90 -38.83 -27.16
N ASN A 552 -16.18 -38.49 -27.04
CA ASN A 552 -17.01 -38.13 -28.18
C ASN A 552 -16.85 -36.63 -28.50
N LEU A 553 -15.93 -36.28 -29.41
CA LEU A 553 -15.63 -34.89 -29.80
C LEU A 553 -16.83 -34.12 -30.38
N ASN A 554 -17.90 -34.81 -30.80
CA ASN A 554 -19.13 -34.17 -31.25
C ASN A 554 -20.02 -33.71 -30.09
N GLN A 555 -19.84 -34.28 -28.90
CA GLN A 555 -20.56 -33.90 -27.69
C GLN A 555 -19.83 -32.79 -26.91
N VAL A 556 -18.53 -32.62 -27.10
CA VAL A 556 -17.72 -31.61 -26.38
C VAL A 556 -17.98 -30.21 -26.94
N THR A 557 -18.58 -29.32 -26.14
CA THR A 557 -18.88 -27.93 -26.54
C THR A 557 -17.70 -26.97 -26.36
N SER A 558 -16.76 -27.30 -25.46
CA SER A 558 -15.59 -26.45 -25.17
C SER A 558 -14.53 -26.54 -26.28
N ILE A 559 -14.25 -25.40 -26.93
CA ILE A 559 -13.22 -25.30 -27.99
C ILE A 559 -11.80 -25.58 -27.44
N PRO A 560 -11.36 -24.99 -26.31
CA PRO A 560 -10.04 -25.28 -25.76
C PRO A 560 -9.81 -26.76 -25.46
N ILE A 561 -10.80 -27.42 -24.85
CA ILE A 561 -10.71 -28.84 -24.48
C ILE A 561 -10.70 -29.71 -25.75
N LYS A 562 -11.54 -29.42 -26.73
CA LYS A 562 -11.57 -30.13 -28.02
C LYS A 562 -10.21 -30.09 -28.71
N ASN A 563 -9.59 -28.90 -28.79
CA ASN A 563 -8.27 -28.72 -29.38
C ASN A 563 -7.17 -29.48 -28.61
N ALA A 564 -7.24 -29.50 -27.28
CA ALA A 564 -6.28 -30.24 -26.47
C ALA A 564 -6.36 -31.75 -26.72
N ILE A 565 -7.58 -32.31 -26.80
CA ILE A 565 -7.79 -33.74 -27.08
C ILE A 565 -7.30 -34.11 -28.47
N GLU A 566 -7.63 -33.32 -29.49
CA GLU A 566 -7.17 -33.56 -30.86
C GLU A 566 -5.65 -33.54 -30.96
N LYS A 567 -4.98 -32.69 -30.18
CA LYS A 567 -3.52 -32.63 -30.13
C LYS A 567 -2.90 -33.82 -29.39
N LEU A 568 -3.53 -34.33 -28.34
CA LEU A 568 -3.06 -35.50 -27.58
C LEU A 568 -3.31 -36.83 -28.30
N ARG A 569 -4.31 -36.90 -29.19
CA ARG A 569 -4.59 -38.07 -30.04
C ARG A 569 -3.60 -38.24 -31.20
N LYS A 570 -2.88 -37.17 -31.56
CA LYS A 570 -1.84 -37.16 -32.60
C LYS A 570 -0.50 -37.50 -31.96
#